data_AF-A0A938LFN8-F1
#
_entry.id   AF-A0A938LFN8-F1
#
_cell.length_a   1.000
_cell.length_b   1.000
_cell.length_c   1.000
_cell.angle_alpha   90.00
_cell.angle_beta   90.00
_cell.angle_gamma   90.00
#
_symmetry.space_group_name_H-M   'P 1'
#
loop_
_entity.id
_entity.type
_entity.pdbx_description
1 polymer ?
#
loop_
_entity_poly.entity_id
_entity_poly.type
_entity_poly.pdbx_seq_one_letter_code
_entity_poly.pdbx_strand_id
1 'polypeptide(L)'
;MLAMAVVLAQVFEAGMLVCFGVAWPVDIARTLRTREVRGKSVGFMLLILGGYLSGMAAKFLRAGPELLPETVTALYAVNAALVAIDIALYYRFRPRALQSPRTSAME
;
A
#
# COMPACT_ATOMS: atom_id res chain seq x y z
N MET A 1 -12.23 19.15 -25.04
CA MET A 1 -10.83 19.31 -24.59
C MET A 1 -10.67 18.90 -23.12
N LEU A 2 -11.35 19.55 -22.17
CA LEU A 2 -11.31 19.21 -20.73
C LEU A 2 -11.72 17.75 -20.42
N ALA A 3 -12.82 17.25 -21.00
CA ALA A 3 -13.27 15.88 -20.76
C ALA A 3 -12.22 14.81 -21.18
N MET A 4 -11.56 15.01 -22.32
CA MET A 4 -10.52 14.09 -22.82
C MET A 4 -9.31 14.05 -21.87
N ALA A 5 -8.90 15.21 -21.34
CA ALA A 5 -7.80 15.28 -20.39
C ALA A 5 -8.12 14.57 -19.06
N VAL A 6 -9.36 14.68 -18.57
CA VAL A 6 -9.81 13.98 -17.36
C VAL A 6 -9.81 12.46 -17.55
N VAL A 7 -10.33 11.97 -18.68
CA VAL A 7 -10.31 10.53 -19.00
C VAL A 7 -8.87 10.01 -19.05
N LEU A 8 -7.97 10.73 -19.73
CA LEU A 8 -6.57 10.33 -19.84
C LEU A 8 -5.87 10.31 -18.48
N ALA A 9 -6.13 11.29 -17.61
CA ALA A 9 -5.61 11.32 -16.25
C ALA A 9 -6.07 10.09 -15.43
N GLN A 10 -7.34 9.70 -15.54
CA GLN A 10 -7.84 8.50 -14.85
C GLN A 10 -7.23 7.20 -15.38
N VAL A 11 -6.97 7.10 -16.69
CA VAL A 11 -6.30 5.93 -17.27
C VAL A 11 -4.86 5.80 -16.75
N PHE A 12 -4.10 6.89 -16.72
CA PHE A 12 -2.75 6.88 -16.17
C PHE A 12 -2.73 6.58 -14.66
N GLU A 13 -3.67 7.17 -13.91
CA GLU A 13 -3.82 6.90 -12.48
C GLU A 13 -4.16 5.41 -12.23
N ALA A 14 -5.12 4.86 -12.97
CA ALA A 14 -5.47 3.44 -12.89
C ALA A 14 -4.29 2.54 -13.26
N GLY A 15 -3.57 2.85 -14.35
CA GLY A 15 -2.39 2.10 -14.78
C GLY A 15 -1.31 2.06 -13.71
N MET A 16 -1.01 3.21 -13.09
CA MET A 16 -0.07 3.29 -11.97
C MET A 16 -0.52 2.42 -10.79
N LEU A 17 -1.79 2.48 -10.40
CA LEU A 17 -2.34 1.68 -9.29
C LEU A 17 -2.39 0.19 -9.58
N VAL A 18 -2.58 -0.22 -10.84
CA VAL A 18 -2.51 -1.63 -11.24
C VAL A 18 -1.07 -2.12 -11.15
N CYS A 19 -0.10 -1.36 -11.65
CA CYS A 19 1.32 -1.71 -11.55
C CYS A 19 1.77 -1.87 -10.09
N PHE A 20 1.39 -0.94 -9.21
CA PHE A 20 1.65 -1.09 -7.78
C PHE A 20 0.82 -2.24 -7.17
N GLY A 21 -0.43 -2.38 -7.58
CA GLY A 21 -1.36 -3.40 -7.09
C GLY A 21 -0.87 -4.82 -7.34
N VAL A 22 -0.14 -5.08 -8.42
CA VAL A 22 0.46 -6.39 -8.72
C VAL A 22 1.75 -6.64 -7.92
N ALA A 23 2.47 -5.59 -7.52
CA ALA A 23 3.69 -5.74 -6.73
C ALA A 23 3.41 -6.34 -5.34
N TRP A 24 2.30 -5.96 -4.68
CA TRP A 24 1.96 -6.43 -3.34
C TRP A 24 1.62 -7.92 -3.26
N PRO A 25 0.76 -8.52 -4.12
CA PRO A 25 0.48 -9.96 -4.11
C PRO A 25 1.73 -10.81 -4.34
N VAL A 26 2.64 -10.37 -5.21
CA VAL A 26 3.92 -11.06 -5.44
C VAL A 26 4.77 -11.04 -4.18
N ASP A 27 4.85 -9.89 -3.51
CA ASP A 27 5.64 -9.72 -2.30
C ASP A 27 5.04 -10.49 -1.09
N ILE A 28 3.71 -10.49 -0.97
CA ILE A 28 2.95 -11.27 0.00
C ILE A 28 3.17 -12.76 -0.23
N ALA A 29 3.00 -13.24 -1.47
CA ALA A 29 3.19 -14.65 -1.82
C ALA A 29 4.61 -15.12 -1.52
N ARG A 30 5.62 -14.28 -1.79
CA ARG A 30 7.00 -14.54 -1.41
C ARG A 30 7.14 -14.69 0.10
N THR A 31 6.63 -13.73 0.89
CA THR A 31 6.72 -13.77 2.35
C THR A 31 5.97 -14.95 2.97
N LEU A 32 4.81 -15.33 2.44
CA LEU A 32 4.09 -16.51 2.89
C LEU A 32 4.86 -17.81 2.62
N ARG A 33 5.58 -17.89 1.48
CA ARG A 33 6.35 -19.08 1.10
C ARG A 33 7.68 -19.19 1.85
N THR A 34 8.43 -18.10 1.96
CA THR A 34 9.77 -18.13 2.58
C THR A 34 9.73 -17.90 4.08
N ARG A 35 8.65 -17.28 4.60
CA ARG A 35 8.55 -16.77 5.98
C ARG A 35 9.70 -15.81 6.34
N GLU A 36 10.30 -15.20 5.33
CA GLU A 36 11.37 -14.22 5.50
C GLU A 36 10.90 -12.82 5.09
N VAL A 37 11.32 -11.85 5.90
CA VAL A 37 10.99 -10.41 5.72
C VAL A 37 12.25 -9.55 5.60
N ARG A 38 13.42 -10.19 5.45
CA ARG A 38 14.71 -9.48 5.28
C ARG A 38 14.67 -8.69 3.98
N GLY A 39 15.10 -7.42 4.04
CA GLY A 39 15.08 -6.50 2.91
C GLY A 39 13.77 -5.72 2.71
N LYS A 40 12.68 -6.06 3.43
CA LYS A 40 11.46 -5.23 3.43
C LYS A 40 11.64 -4.01 4.32
N SER A 41 11.24 -2.83 3.81
CA SER A 41 11.23 -1.58 4.56
C SER A 41 9.82 -1.27 5.07
N VAL A 42 9.56 -1.54 6.36
CA VAL A 42 8.24 -1.28 6.96
C VAL A 42 7.89 0.22 6.95
N GLY A 43 8.89 1.10 7.10
CA GLY A 43 8.70 2.54 7.01
C GLY A 43 8.21 2.96 5.62
N PHE A 44 8.79 2.40 4.55
CA PHE A 44 8.33 2.65 3.20
C PHE A 44 6.90 2.15 2.95
N MET A 45 6.57 0.95 3.45
CA MET A 45 5.21 0.42 3.34
C MET A 45 4.18 1.30 4.07
N LEU A 46 4.51 1.81 5.26
CA LEU A 46 3.66 2.74 5.99
C LEU A 46 3.48 4.08 5.26
N LEU A 47 4.53 4.61 4.64
CA LEU A 47 4.46 5.82 3.82
C LEU A 47 3.53 5.64 2.62
N ILE A 48 3.65 4.51 1.91
CA ILE A 48 2.75 4.19 0.79
C ILE A 48 1.30 4.04 1.29
N LEU A 49 1.08 3.34 2.40
CA LEU A 49 -0.25 3.19 2.98
C LEU A 49 -0.88 4.57 3.29
N GLY A 50 -0.12 5.45 3.94
CA GLY A 50 -0.53 6.84 4.19
C GLY A 50 -0.83 7.62 2.91
N GLY A 51 -0.02 7.42 1.86
CA GLY A 51 -0.25 7.98 0.54
C GLY A 51 -1.58 7.53 -0.09
N TYR A 52 -1.88 6.23 -0.06
CA TYR A 52 -3.16 5.71 -0.57
C TYR A 52 -4.36 6.24 0.21
N LEU A 53 -4.28 6.29 1.55
CA LEU A 53 -5.33 6.87 2.39
C LEU A 53 -5.55 8.35 2.07
N SER A 54 -4.47 9.11 1.86
CA SER A 54 -4.54 10.54 1.52
C SER A 54 -5.16 10.76 0.13
N GLY A 55 -4.79 9.95 -0.86
CA GLY A 55 -5.37 9.99 -2.21
C GLY A 55 -6.87 9.68 -2.21
N MET A 56 -7.28 8.67 -1.44
CA MET A 56 -8.70 8.37 -1.24
C MET A 56 -9.43 9.52 -0.56
N ALA A 57 -8.89 10.07 0.54
CA ALA A 57 -9.49 11.20 1.23
C ALA A 57 -9.67 12.41 0.30
N ALA A 58 -8.69 12.73 -0.53
CA ALA A 58 -8.80 13.80 -1.52
C ALA A 58 -9.93 13.53 -2.55
N LYS A 59 -10.14 12.28 -2.97
CA LYS A 59 -11.25 11.92 -3.86
C LYS A 59 -12.61 12.04 -3.14
N PHE A 60 -12.72 11.57 -1.90
CA PHE A 60 -13.95 11.70 -1.11
C PHE A 60 -14.31 13.16 -0.78
N LEU A 61 -13.32 14.04 -0.57
CA LEU A 61 -13.57 15.46 -0.33
C LEU A 61 -13.98 16.22 -1.61
N ARG A 62 -13.64 15.71 -2.80
CA ARG A 62 -13.99 16.30 -4.10
C ARG A 62 -15.27 15.75 -4.70
N ALA A 63 -15.60 14.49 -4.42
CA ALA A 63 -16.88 13.88 -4.78
C ALA A 63 -17.95 14.41 -3.82
N GLY A 64 -18.86 15.26 -4.30
CA GLY A 64 -20.05 15.63 -3.55
C GLY A 64 -20.95 14.42 -3.20
N PRO A 65 -22.13 14.62 -2.59
CA PRO A 65 -22.99 13.55 -2.08
C PRO A 65 -23.51 12.52 -3.10
N GLU A 66 -23.25 12.67 -4.40
CA GLU A 66 -23.51 11.64 -5.41
C GLU A 66 -22.37 10.62 -5.46
N LEU A 67 -22.53 9.62 -4.59
CA LEU A 67 -21.57 8.58 -4.31
C LEU A 67 -21.59 7.48 -5.37
N LEU A 68 -20.91 7.71 -6.50
CA LEU A 68 -20.38 6.60 -7.31
C LEU A 68 -18.86 6.63 -7.20
N PRO A 69 -18.23 5.76 -6.38
CA PRO A 69 -16.79 5.68 -6.35
C PRO A 69 -16.31 5.24 -7.73
N GLU A 70 -15.61 6.15 -8.42
CA GLU A 70 -14.90 5.83 -9.66
C GLU A 70 -14.09 4.55 -9.46
N THR A 71 -14.03 3.69 -10.48
CA THR A 71 -13.28 2.42 -10.46
C THR A 71 -11.84 2.59 -9.92
N VAL A 72 -11.23 3.75 -10.16
CA VAL A 72 -9.89 4.11 -9.69
C VAL A 72 -9.82 4.21 -8.15
N THR A 73 -10.86 4.71 -7.48
CA THR A 73 -10.92 4.79 -6.01
C THR A 73 -10.94 3.41 -5.37
N ALA A 74 -11.63 2.45 -5.99
CA ALA A 74 -11.61 1.06 -5.54
C ALA A 74 -10.19 0.45 -5.65
N LEU A 75 -9.41 0.81 -6.69
CA LEU A 75 -8.02 0.37 -6.83
C LEU A 75 -7.13 0.92 -5.70
N TYR A 76 -7.34 2.15 -5.23
CA TYR A 76 -6.64 2.66 -4.04
C TYR A 76 -6.98 1.83 -2.79
N ALA A 77 -8.25 1.51 -2.57
CA ALA A 77 -8.68 0.74 -1.42
C ALA A 77 -8.08 -0.67 -1.42
N VAL A 78 -8.06 -1.34 -2.58
CA VAL A 78 -7.42 -2.65 -2.74
C VAL A 78 -5.92 -2.57 -2.48
N ASN A 79 -5.23 -1.58 -3.03
CA ASN A 79 -3.81 -1.37 -2.78
C ASN A 79 -3.52 -1.13 -1.29
N ALA A 80 -4.30 -0.28 -0.63
CA ALA A 80 -4.18 -0.01 0.80
C ALA A 80 -4.37 -1.29 1.64
N ALA A 81 -5.37 -2.11 1.31
CA ALA A 81 -5.62 -3.39 1.98
C ALA A 81 -4.46 -4.37 1.79
N LEU A 82 -3.93 -4.49 0.56
CA LEU A 82 -2.80 -5.36 0.26
C LEU A 82 -1.53 -4.94 1.01
N VAL A 83 -1.21 -3.65 1.02
CA VAL A 83 -0.09 -3.11 1.82
C VAL A 83 -0.29 -3.39 3.30
N ALA A 84 -1.50 -3.17 3.84
CA ALA A 84 -1.79 -3.44 5.23
C ALA A 84 -1.62 -4.93 5.59
N ILE A 85 -2.05 -5.84 4.71
CA ILE A 85 -1.82 -7.28 4.85
C ILE A 85 -0.31 -7.57 4.88
N ASP A 86 0.46 -7.00 3.96
CA ASP A 86 1.89 -7.26 3.90
C ASP A 86 2.65 -6.71 5.12
N ILE A 87 2.24 -5.55 5.64
CA ILE A 87 2.73 -5.02 6.92
C ILE A 87 2.40 -5.97 8.08
N ALA A 88 1.18 -6.50 8.13
CA ALA A 88 0.80 -7.47 9.16
C ALA A 88 1.65 -8.74 9.07
N LEU A 89 1.90 -9.26 7.86
CA LEU A 89 2.79 -10.39 7.63
C LEU A 89 4.24 -10.08 8.00
N TYR A 90 4.71 -8.86 7.74
CA TYR A 90 6.02 -8.40 8.17
C TYR A 90 6.19 -8.55 9.69
N TYR A 91 5.22 -8.04 10.47
CA TYR A 91 5.26 -8.17 11.92
C TYR A 91 5.04 -9.61 12.41
N ARG A 92 4.33 -10.45 11.65
CA ARG A 92 4.12 -11.86 11.99
C ARG A 92 5.38 -12.72 11.84
N PHE A 93 6.20 -12.43 10.83
CA PHE A 93 7.38 -13.22 10.47
C PHE A 93 8.72 -12.53 10.78
N ARG A 94 8.73 -11.31 11.34
CA ARG A 94 9.97 -10.66 11.80
C ARG A 94 10.71 -11.55 12.83
N PRO A 95 12.00 -11.86 12.62
CA PRO A 95 12.78 -12.65 13.59
C PRO A 95 12.90 -11.94 14.95
N ARG A 96 12.85 -12.70 16.05
CA ARG A 96 13.02 -12.18 17.42
C ARG A 96 14.39 -11.53 17.68
N ALA A 97 15.42 -11.89 16.91
CA ALA A 97 16.75 -11.28 17.02
C ALA A 97 16.78 -9.77 16.67
N LEU A 98 15.75 -9.24 15.99
CA LEU A 98 15.56 -7.81 15.73
C LEU A 98 14.60 -7.15 16.75
N GLN A 99 14.24 -7.84 17.83
CA GLN A 99 13.35 -7.31 18.88
C GLN A 99 14.10 -6.72 20.08
N SER A 100 15.40 -6.99 20.26
CA SER A 100 16.17 -6.34 21.33
C SER A 100 16.63 -4.95 20.90
N PRO A 101 16.23 -3.86 21.58
CA PRO A 101 17.14 -2.73 21.70
C PRO A 101 18.46 -3.28 22.28
N ARG A 102 19.60 -2.82 21.78
CA ARG A 102 20.92 -3.12 22.37
C ARG A 102 20.98 -2.60 23.81
N THR A 103 20.37 -3.29 24.78
CA THR A 103 20.42 -2.92 26.19
C THR A 103 21.13 -3.97 27.05
N SER A 104 21.76 -4.98 26.44
CA SER A 104 22.45 -6.05 27.17
C SER A 104 23.91 -6.24 26.76
N ALA A 105 24.58 -5.17 26.30
CA ALA A 105 26.01 -5.18 25.97
C ALA A 105 26.79 -4.02 26.64
N MET A 106 26.25 -3.49 27.73
CA MET A 106 26.93 -2.53 28.62
C MET A 106 26.72 -2.97 30.08
N GLU A 107 27.00 -4.24 30.36
CA GLU A 107 27.32 -4.73 31.71
C GLU A 107 28.71 -5.39 31.65
#